data_AF-A0AB74IJ96-F1
#
_entry.id   AF-A0AB74IJ96-F1
#
_cell.length_a   1.000
_cell.length_b   1.000
_cell.length_c   1.000
_cell.angle_alpha   90.00
_cell.angle_beta   90.00
_cell.angle_gamma   90.00
#
_symmetry.space_group_name_H-M   'P 1'
#
loop_
_entity.id
_entity.type
_entity.pdbx_description
1 polymer ?
#
loop_
_entity_poly.entity_id
_entity_poly.type
_entity_poly.pdbx_seq_one_letter_code
_entity_poly.pdbx_strand_id
1 'polypeptide(L)'
;MKITIFSAGLIGLAAALPQASIQESSSSVVQTSTTSVSSPEDVPHATSLAQAAAVNVTISVEVPSEIIDTTSLESNSPALLTTKPVESNEFLSPADFLTQGLSLDDVPEVPVDTSALSKRDFFGLFGSSNARGPFVNFLKVAAQIFVKVEKIIIYWTCPQWTRPTPNTFPGWRNYKSNGVNLGGWLVLEKNIQPSFFNDNAPSAIDEDSFCKTLGQVKCGALLENRYNTYITTKDIDNFAAYGVNTLRIPIGYWAYMPAIAGDNYYTGGQKLAMQKIAQYAISKHNMHIVVDLHGLPGGQNGLDNQGKTGQLTWWNNQTAFDLSIEMVRRATDDILRQPNSGSYTISLINEPLPALYYFGQTQDSIAYLNKYYKAALAEVRKRSKTLPVAISDGFIGPQTWDPYWTNVDPYIVIDTHIYFFVGGSYSYDAAYGACYLAKSYQNASNPTFIGEWSIQATASLPRCTNDMNFNHLGDNTRRDFYRSQLQAYTQYLSGGMFWNGKHDGDAIVGDDGSAQKYYWSWEILASEGIVPRPGDKLESLC
;
A
#
# COMPACT_ATOMS: atom_id res chain seq x y z
N MET A 1 -25.81 20.82 -33.97
CA MET A 1 -26.07 20.66 -32.54
C MET A 1 -24.78 20.17 -31.89
N LYS A 2 -24.03 21.06 -31.24
CA LYS A 2 -22.78 20.79 -30.50
C LYS A 2 -23.10 21.05 -29.04
N ILE A 3 -22.74 20.12 -28.15
CA ILE A 3 -22.80 20.36 -26.70
C ILE A 3 -21.38 20.24 -26.16
N THR A 4 -20.93 21.37 -25.61
CA THR A 4 -19.73 21.56 -24.79
C THR A 4 -20.12 21.35 -23.34
N ILE A 5 -19.27 20.71 -22.52
CA ILE A 5 -19.41 20.74 -21.05
C ILE A 5 -18.11 21.30 -20.47
N PHE A 6 -18.25 22.40 -19.73
CA PHE A 6 -17.18 23.15 -19.08
C PHE A 6 -16.83 22.58 -17.70
N SER A 7 -15.54 22.60 -17.41
CA SER A 7 -14.92 22.59 -16.08
C SER A 7 -15.08 23.94 -15.37
N ALA A 8 -15.20 23.95 -14.04
CA ALA A 8 -15.05 25.15 -13.23
C ALA A 8 -14.38 24.87 -11.89
N GLY A 9 -13.25 25.54 -11.66
CA GLY A 9 -12.86 26.05 -10.35
C GLY A 9 -12.44 27.51 -10.54
N LEU A 10 -12.67 28.38 -9.56
CA LEU A 10 -11.81 29.52 -9.20
C LEU A 10 -12.33 30.25 -7.93
N ILE A 11 -11.45 30.35 -6.92
CA ILE A 11 -10.95 31.54 -6.18
C ILE A 11 -11.94 32.69 -5.82
N GLY A 12 -11.83 33.17 -4.58
CA GLY A 12 -12.77 34.09 -3.92
C GLY A 12 -12.47 35.59 -3.99
N LEU A 13 -13.26 36.39 -3.25
CA LEU A 13 -12.87 37.64 -2.57
C LEU A 13 -14.02 38.19 -1.69
N ALA A 14 -13.63 39.05 -0.76
CA ALA A 14 -14.28 39.42 0.50
C ALA A 14 -15.36 40.54 0.47
N ALA A 15 -16.02 40.70 1.64
CA ALA A 15 -16.72 41.88 2.24
C ALA A 15 -18.13 41.48 2.72
N ALA A 16 -18.75 41.98 3.79
CA ALA A 16 -18.37 42.74 4.98
C ALA A 16 -19.52 42.58 6.02
N LEU A 17 -19.14 42.53 7.31
CA LEU A 17 -19.83 42.82 8.60
C LEU A 17 -21.19 43.58 8.59
N PRO A 18 -22.03 43.60 9.67
CA PRO A 18 -21.63 43.52 11.10
C PRO A 18 -22.52 42.76 12.12
N GLN A 19 -21.85 42.41 13.23
CA GLN A 19 -22.22 42.35 14.65
C GLN A 19 -23.70 42.35 15.09
N ALA A 20 -24.05 41.39 15.97
CA ALA A 20 -24.67 41.69 17.28
C ALA A 20 -24.51 40.50 18.26
N SER A 21 -23.89 40.79 19.39
CA SER A 21 -23.83 40.04 20.65
C SER A 21 -25.19 39.97 21.35
N ILE A 22 -25.48 38.89 22.11
CA ILE A 22 -26.27 38.91 23.37
C ILE A 22 -25.81 37.74 24.28
N GLN A 23 -25.66 38.07 25.56
CA GLN A 23 -25.28 37.27 26.72
C GLN A 23 -26.36 36.31 27.25
N GLU A 24 -25.87 35.26 27.95
CA GLU A 24 -26.33 34.60 29.19
C GLU A 24 -27.84 34.48 29.52
N SER A 25 -28.28 33.28 29.89
CA SER A 25 -28.49 32.91 31.31
C SER A 25 -29.26 31.59 31.56
N SER A 26 -28.69 30.78 32.47
CA SER A 26 -29.30 30.03 33.58
C SER A 26 -30.26 28.83 33.42
N SER A 27 -29.90 27.79 34.21
CA SER A 27 -30.71 26.73 34.87
C SER A 27 -31.22 25.59 33.95
N SER A 28 -31.21 24.30 34.33
CA SER A 28 -31.27 23.65 35.64
C SER A 28 -30.69 22.22 35.64
N VAL A 29 -30.46 21.73 36.85
CA VAL A 29 -29.86 20.47 37.34
C VAL A 29 -30.69 19.21 37.00
N VAL A 30 -30.05 18.04 36.84
CA VAL A 30 -30.28 16.80 37.63
C VAL A 30 -29.20 15.73 37.33
N GLN A 31 -28.77 15.09 38.41
CA GLN A 31 -27.70 14.11 38.60
C GLN A 31 -27.96 12.73 37.99
N THR A 32 -26.88 11.95 37.81
CA THR A 32 -26.59 10.60 38.35
C THR A 32 -25.54 9.92 37.46
N SER A 33 -24.59 9.10 37.89
CA SER A 33 -23.99 8.73 39.18
C SER A 33 -22.75 7.90 38.82
N THR A 34 -21.61 8.21 39.43
CA THR A 34 -20.36 7.44 39.39
C THR A 34 -20.46 6.17 40.25
N THR A 35 -19.90 5.05 39.78
CA THR A 35 -19.40 3.98 40.65
C THR A 35 -18.03 3.50 40.16
N SER A 36 -17.09 3.45 41.10
CA SER A 36 -15.72 2.95 41.00
C SER A 36 -15.59 1.67 41.81
N VAL A 37 -14.85 0.67 41.33
CA VAL A 37 -14.31 -0.42 42.18
C VAL A 37 -12.87 -0.77 41.77
N SER A 38 -12.11 -1.07 42.82
CA SER A 38 -10.67 -1.29 43.01
C SER A 38 -10.13 -2.70 42.65
N SER A 39 -8.83 -2.74 42.32
CA SER A 39 -7.85 -3.85 42.05
C SER A 39 -7.58 -4.84 43.22
N PRO A 40 -6.67 -5.87 43.15
CA PRO A 40 -6.41 -7.01 42.21
C PRO A 40 -6.37 -8.43 42.91
N GLU A 41 -6.02 -9.49 42.14
CA GLU A 41 -5.54 -10.87 42.50
C GLU A 41 -6.57 -12.02 42.69
N ASP A 42 -6.69 -12.93 41.69
CA ASP A 42 -6.27 -14.37 41.74
C ASP A 42 -6.80 -15.25 40.55
N VAL A 43 -5.86 -15.72 39.68
CA VAL A 43 -5.73 -17.07 39.02
C VAL A 43 -6.73 -17.51 37.89
N PRO A 44 -6.41 -18.39 36.87
CA PRO A 44 -5.15 -18.95 36.31
C PRO A 44 -4.96 -18.79 34.77
N HIS A 45 -3.77 -19.21 34.28
CA HIS A 45 -3.45 -19.54 32.89
C HIS A 45 -4.54 -20.34 32.14
N ALA A 46 -4.94 -19.85 30.96
CA ALA A 46 -5.48 -20.68 29.88
C ALA A 46 -5.20 -20.05 28.51
N THR A 47 -4.48 -20.81 27.69
CA THR A 47 -4.31 -20.66 26.24
C THR A 47 -5.65 -20.78 25.48
N SER A 48 -5.71 -20.12 24.32
CA SER A 48 -6.54 -20.41 23.12
C SER A 48 -7.68 -19.45 22.73
N LEU A 49 -7.64 -19.08 21.43
CA LEU A 49 -8.74 -18.80 20.50
C LEU A 49 -9.75 -17.69 20.86
N ALA A 50 -9.53 -16.49 20.33
CA ALA A 50 -10.54 -15.43 20.30
C ALA A 50 -11.60 -15.71 19.21
N GLN A 51 -12.79 -16.10 19.65
CA GLN A 51 -14.03 -15.96 18.88
C GLN A 51 -14.41 -14.48 18.77
N ALA A 52 -14.68 -14.02 17.56
CA ALA A 52 -15.22 -12.70 17.29
C ALA A 52 -16.69 -12.62 17.77
N ALA A 53 -16.96 -11.73 18.74
CA ALA A 53 -18.30 -11.30 19.06
C ALA A 53 -18.68 -10.13 18.13
N ALA A 54 -19.69 -10.34 17.28
CA ALA A 54 -20.29 -9.29 16.46
C ALA A 54 -21.09 -8.32 17.34
N VAL A 55 -20.76 -7.03 17.28
CA VAL A 55 -21.60 -5.97 17.87
C VAL A 55 -22.46 -5.39 16.76
N ASN A 56 -23.78 -5.57 16.86
CA ASN A 56 -24.76 -4.92 16.01
C ASN A 56 -24.94 -3.47 16.46
N VAL A 57 -24.71 -2.51 15.57
CA VAL A 57 -25.06 -1.10 15.77
C VAL A 57 -26.39 -0.84 15.07
N THR A 58 -27.43 -0.54 15.85
CA THR A 58 -28.74 -0.10 15.36
C THR A 58 -28.75 1.43 15.28
N ILE A 59 -28.99 1.99 14.09
CA ILE A 59 -29.23 3.42 13.91
C ILE A 59 -30.74 3.64 13.89
N SER A 60 -31.28 4.34 14.88
CA SER A 60 -32.68 4.77 14.92
C SER A 60 -32.81 6.15 14.27
N VAL A 61 -33.75 6.28 13.32
CA VAL A 61 -34.15 7.57 12.74
C VAL A 61 -35.58 7.84 13.21
N GLU A 62 -35.78 8.91 13.99
CA GLU A 62 -37.12 9.40 14.35
C GLU A 62 -37.73 10.16 13.17
N VAL A 63 -38.96 9.79 12.79
CA VAL A 63 -39.78 10.54 11.83
C VAL A 63 -40.97 11.15 12.59
N PRO A 64 -41.27 12.45 12.44
CA PRO A 64 -42.37 13.11 13.14
C PRO A 64 -43.73 12.48 12.80
N SER A 65 -44.57 12.35 13.83
CA SER A 65 -45.91 11.77 13.76
C SER A 65 -46.91 12.74 13.12
N GLU A 66 -47.32 12.47 11.88
CA GLU A 66 -48.58 13.00 11.35
C GLU A 66 -49.17 12.05 10.30
N ILE A 67 -50.39 11.59 10.62
CA ILE A 67 -51.36 10.80 9.82
C ILE A 67 -51.13 9.28 9.77
N ILE A 68 -51.61 8.67 10.86
CA ILE A 68 -52.20 7.34 10.92
C ILE A 68 -53.45 7.31 10.02
N ASP A 69 -53.56 6.32 9.13
CA ASP A 69 -54.85 5.71 8.84
C ASP A 69 -54.71 4.19 8.86
N THR A 70 -55.16 3.63 9.97
CA THR A 70 -55.42 2.23 10.22
C THR A 70 -56.80 1.90 9.70
N THR A 71 -56.94 1.24 8.56
CA THR A 71 -58.08 0.36 8.31
C THR A 71 -57.85 -0.56 7.10
N SER A 72 -58.35 -1.80 7.26
CA SER A 72 -58.65 -2.81 6.23
C SER A 72 -57.55 -3.82 5.84
N LEU A 73 -57.46 -4.90 6.62
CA LEU A 73 -58.02 -6.24 6.28
C LEU A 73 -57.16 -7.40 6.82
N GLU A 74 -57.72 -8.03 7.86
CA GLU A 74 -57.63 -9.43 8.31
C GLU A 74 -57.53 -10.46 7.17
N SER A 75 -57.18 -11.75 7.33
CA SER A 75 -56.70 -12.63 8.40
C SER A 75 -56.28 -13.95 7.70
N ASN A 76 -55.55 -14.82 8.41
CA ASN A 76 -55.25 -16.24 8.10
C ASN A 76 -54.01 -16.56 7.26
N SER A 77 -52.97 -17.06 7.93
CA SER A 77 -52.17 -18.20 7.45
C SER A 77 -51.47 -18.90 8.63
N PRO A 78 -51.70 -20.21 8.85
CA PRO A 78 -50.93 -21.00 9.79
C PRO A 78 -49.66 -21.61 9.17
N ALA A 79 -48.71 -21.80 10.08
CA ALA A 79 -47.45 -22.56 10.12
C ALA A 79 -47.06 -23.62 9.05
N LEU A 80 -45.73 -23.69 8.86
CA LEU A 80 -44.84 -24.85 8.65
C LEU A 80 -45.07 -25.82 7.46
N LEU A 81 -44.06 -25.96 6.58
CA LEU A 81 -43.24 -27.19 6.44
C LEU A 81 -42.21 -27.10 5.30
N THR A 82 -41.03 -27.63 5.61
CA THR A 82 -39.96 -28.05 4.71
C THR A 82 -40.40 -29.06 3.65
N THR A 83 -39.92 -28.97 2.40
CA THR A 83 -39.56 -30.13 1.56
C THR A 83 -38.54 -29.74 0.48
N LYS A 84 -37.82 -30.76 0.01
CA LYS A 84 -36.60 -30.78 -0.83
C LYS A 84 -36.94 -30.69 -2.36
N PRO A 85 -36.00 -30.92 -3.29
CA PRO A 85 -35.78 -30.13 -4.52
C PRO A 85 -36.75 -30.41 -5.68
N VAL A 86 -36.87 -29.46 -6.61
CA VAL A 86 -37.39 -29.70 -7.96
C VAL A 86 -36.21 -29.55 -8.93
N GLU A 87 -35.81 -30.66 -9.53
CA GLU A 87 -35.09 -30.68 -10.80
C GLU A 87 -36.08 -30.37 -11.93
N SER A 88 -35.77 -29.39 -12.78
CA SER A 88 -36.27 -29.36 -14.15
C SER A 88 -35.22 -28.71 -15.04
N ASN A 89 -34.59 -29.56 -15.85
CA ASN A 89 -33.79 -29.19 -17.01
C ASN A 89 -34.65 -28.38 -17.98
N GLU A 90 -34.23 -27.16 -18.31
CA GLU A 90 -34.41 -26.49 -19.63
C GLU A 90 -33.97 -25.02 -19.49
N PHE A 91 -32.65 -24.80 -19.49
CA PHE A 91 -32.09 -23.55 -19.98
C PHE A 91 -30.92 -23.91 -20.87
N LEU A 92 -31.06 -23.62 -22.16
CA LEU A 92 -30.00 -23.72 -23.14
C LEU A 92 -28.82 -22.85 -22.67
N SER A 93 -27.61 -23.40 -22.78
CA SER A 93 -26.41 -22.63 -22.46
C SER A 93 -26.24 -21.51 -23.50
N PRO A 94 -25.54 -20.41 -23.17
CA PRO A 94 -25.24 -19.34 -24.12
C PRO A 94 -24.54 -19.79 -25.42
N ALA A 95 -23.93 -20.99 -25.42
CA ALA A 95 -23.31 -21.59 -26.61
C ALA A 95 -24.34 -22.06 -27.66
N ASP A 96 -25.57 -22.41 -27.25
CA ASP A 96 -26.61 -22.94 -28.14
C ASP A 96 -27.45 -21.83 -28.82
N PHE A 97 -27.34 -20.58 -28.34
CA PHE A 97 -28.05 -19.43 -28.90
C PHE A 97 -27.39 -18.89 -30.19
N LEU A 98 -26.08 -19.12 -30.35
CA LEU A 98 -25.30 -18.62 -31.50
C LEU A 98 -25.29 -19.56 -32.70
N THR A 99 -25.68 -20.82 -32.55
CA THR A 99 -25.72 -21.80 -33.65
C THR A 99 -27.00 -21.74 -34.48
N GLN A 100 -28.02 -20.97 -34.07
CA GLN A 100 -29.32 -20.90 -34.78
C GLN A 100 -29.53 -19.64 -35.64
N GLY A 101 -28.55 -18.73 -35.74
CA GLY A 101 -28.55 -17.67 -36.76
C GLY A 101 -29.67 -16.62 -36.68
N LEU A 102 -30.22 -16.34 -35.49
CA LEU A 102 -31.25 -15.31 -35.31
C LEU A 102 -30.64 -13.90 -35.19
N SER A 103 -31.17 -12.93 -35.96
CA SER A 103 -30.75 -11.52 -35.96
C SER A 103 -31.53 -10.72 -34.90
N LEU A 104 -30.90 -9.65 -34.38
CA LEU A 104 -31.52 -8.71 -33.44
C LEU A 104 -32.68 -7.91 -34.04
N ASP A 105 -32.85 -7.92 -35.36
CA ASP A 105 -33.87 -7.13 -36.07
C ASP A 105 -35.29 -7.70 -35.93
N ASP A 106 -35.46 -8.89 -35.34
CA ASP A 106 -36.76 -9.57 -35.21
C ASP A 106 -37.53 -9.22 -33.91
N VAL A 107 -37.03 -8.26 -33.11
CA VAL A 107 -37.68 -7.84 -31.86
C VAL A 107 -38.46 -6.52 -32.08
N PRO A 108 -39.80 -6.51 -31.93
CA PRO A 108 -40.60 -5.32 -32.25
C PRO A 108 -40.45 -4.20 -31.20
N GLU A 109 -40.33 -2.95 -31.67
CA GLU A 109 -40.31 -1.76 -30.83
C GLU A 109 -41.69 -1.43 -30.25
N VAL A 110 -41.74 -0.96 -29.00
CA VAL A 110 -42.95 -0.45 -28.34
C VAL A 110 -42.78 1.04 -28.04
N PRO A 111 -43.69 1.94 -28.47
CA PRO A 111 -43.58 3.37 -28.21
C PRO A 111 -43.98 3.72 -26.76
N VAL A 112 -43.30 4.69 -26.14
CA VAL A 112 -43.68 5.25 -24.83
C VAL A 112 -43.89 6.77 -24.97
N ASP A 113 -45.09 7.25 -24.60
CA ASP A 113 -45.43 8.68 -24.54
C ASP A 113 -44.88 9.31 -23.25
N THR A 114 -44.04 10.34 -23.39
CA THR A 114 -43.33 11.00 -22.29
C THR A 114 -44.10 12.15 -21.65
N SER A 115 -45.34 12.44 -22.07
CA SER A 115 -46.08 13.63 -21.62
C SER A 115 -46.95 13.44 -20.36
N ALA A 116 -47.02 12.23 -19.80
CA ALA A 116 -47.91 11.90 -18.66
C ALA A 116 -47.19 11.29 -17.45
N LEU A 117 -46.03 11.82 -17.03
CA LEU A 117 -45.36 11.39 -15.80
C LEU A 117 -45.40 12.49 -14.73
N SER A 118 -46.18 12.28 -13.68
CA SER A 118 -46.14 13.12 -12.48
C SER A 118 -45.11 12.58 -11.49
N LYS A 119 -44.55 13.43 -10.60
CA LYS A 119 -43.54 13.02 -9.60
C LYS A 119 -43.99 11.89 -8.65
N ARG A 120 -45.28 11.54 -8.64
CA ARG A 120 -45.82 10.44 -7.84
C ARG A 120 -45.60 9.05 -8.47
N ASP A 121 -45.23 8.99 -9.75
CA ASP A 121 -44.96 7.72 -10.47
C ASP A 121 -43.51 7.23 -10.31
N PHE A 122 -42.61 8.07 -9.74
CA PHE A 122 -41.21 7.68 -9.50
C PHE A 122 -41.06 6.63 -8.38
N PHE A 123 -42.02 6.55 -7.46
CA PHE A 123 -42.02 5.56 -6.38
C PHE A 123 -42.88 4.32 -6.68
N GLY A 124 -43.68 4.33 -7.74
CA GLY A 124 -44.40 3.13 -8.23
C GLY A 124 -43.50 2.12 -8.95
N LEU A 125 -42.28 2.53 -9.32
CA LEU A 125 -41.26 1.69 -9.99
C LEU A 125 -40.64 0.61 -9.09
N PHE A 126 -40.95 0.60 -7.80
CA PHE A 126 -40.38 -0.33 -6.83
C PHE A 126 -41.39 -1.34 -6.25
N GLY A 127 -42.62 -1.40 -6.80
CA GLY A 127 -43.74 -2.04 -6.09
C GLY A 127 -44.60 -3.06 -6.84
N SER A 128 -44.34 -3.45 -8.09
CA SER A 128 -45.17 -4.50 -8.73
C SER A 128 -44.40 -5.44 -9.67
N SER A 129 -44.80 -6.70 -9.66
CA SER A 129 -44.24 -7.85 -10.39
C SER A 129 -44.29 -7.75 -11.91
N ASN A 130 -44.85 -6.68 -12.49
CA ASN A 130 -44.91 -6.46 -13.93
C ASN A 130 -43.81 -5.54 -14.49
N ALA A 131 -42.94 -4.97 -13.65
CA ALA A 131 -41.81 -4.13 -14.07
C ALA A 131 -40.48 -4.89 -14.21
N ARG A 132 -40.51 -6.22 -14.35
CA ARG A 132 -39.28 -7.02 -14.55
C ARG A 132 -38.64 -6.82 -15.92
N GLY A 133 -39.40 -6.41 -16.94
CA GLY A 133 -38.86 -6.17 -18.30
C GLY A 133 -37.85 -5.01 -18.38
N PRO A 134 -38.19 -3.79 -17.92
CA PRO A 134 -37.32 -2.62 -18.03
C PRO A 134 -36.09 -2.68 -17.13
N PHE A 135 -36.19 -3.24 -15.91
CA PHE A 135 -35.06 -3.38 -15.00
C PHE A 135 -34.11 -4.50 -15.43
N VAL A 136 -34.63 -5.61 -15.97
CA VAL A 136 -33.80 -6.67 -16.57
C VAL A 136 -33.19 -6.20 -17.89
N ASN A 137 -33.86 -5.38 -18.69
CA ASN A 137 -33.24 -4.75 -19.86
C ASN A 137 -32.21 -3.69 -19.47
N PHE A 138 -32.43 -2.90 -18.42
CA PHE A 138 -31.42 -2.00 -17.89
C PHE A 138 -30.23 -2.78 -17.34
N LEU A 139 -30.43 -3.90 -16.63
CA LEU A 139 -29.35 -4.77 -16.17
C LEU A 139 -28.68 -5.54 -17.31
N LYS A 140 -29.38 -5.89 -18.39
CA LYS A 140 -28.80 -6.53 -19.59
C LYS A 140 -28.04 -5.53 -20.44
N VAL A 141 -28.54 -4.30 -20.58
CA VAL A 141 -27.85 -3.19 -21.26
C VAL A 141 -26.69 -2.70 -20.39
N ALA A 142 -26.85 -2.60 -19.07
CA ALA A 142 -25.75 -2.33 -18.15
C ALA A 142 -24.74 -3.47 -18.16
N ALA A 143 -25.16 -4.74 -18.17
CA ALA A 143 -24.25 -5.88 -18.35
C ALA A 143 -23.60 -5.88 -19.73
N GLN A 144 -24.27 -5.48 -20.81
CA GLN A 144 -23.66 -5.33 -22.14
C GLN A 144 -22.71 -4.12 -22.23
N ILE A 145 -22.98 -3.04 -21.48
CA ILE A 145 -22.11 -1.86 -21.33
C ILE A 145 -20.90 -2.20 -20.43
N PHE A 146 -21.08 -3.03 -19.40
CA PHE A 146 -20.02 -3.47 -18.47
C PHE A 146 -19.25 -4.72 -18.94
N VAL A 147 -19.74 -5.46 -19.94
CA VAL A 147 -19.06 -6.65 -20.52
C VAL A 147 -18.45 -6.38 -21.90
N LYS A 148 -18.43 -5.12 -22.35
CA LYS A 148 -17.63 -4.70 -23.52
C LYS A 148 -16.88 -3.40 -23.26
N VAL A 149 -16.18 -3.32 -22.14
CA VAL A 149 -14.90 -2.60 -22.19
C VAL A 149 -13.96 -3.56 -22.90
N GLU A 150 -13.85 -3.44 -24.23
CA GLU A 150 -12.68 -4.00 -24.92
C GLU A 150 -11.46 -3.52 -24.14
N LYS A 151 -10.65 -4.46 -23.65
CA LYS A 151 -9.43 -4.13 -22.90
C LYS A 151 -8.66 -3.09 -23.70
N ILE A 152 -8.57 -1.87 -23.19
CA ILE A 152 -7.72 -0.85 -23.80
C ILE A 152 -6.30 -1.23 -23.42
N ILE A 153 -5.68 -2.07 -24.25
CA ILE A 153 -4.28 -2.42 -24.12
C ILE A 153 -3.48 -1.24 -24.67
N ILE A 154 -2.71 -0.58 -23.81
CA ILE A 154 -1.79 0.47 -24.24
C ILE A 154 -0.44 -0.16 -24.54
N TYR A 155 0.02 0.06 -25.77
CA TYR A 155 1.38 -0.32 -26.18
C TYR A 155 2.34 0.80 -25.82
N TRP A 156 3.43 0.46 -25.15
CA TRP A 156 4.51 1.40 -24.85
C TRP A 156 5.87 0.73 -24.99
N THR A 157 6.92 1.53 -25.12
CA THR A 157 8.29 1.02 -25.14
C THR A 157 8.89 1.20 -23.77
N CYS A 158 9.39 0.10 -23.20
CA CYS A 158 10.13 0.10 -21.94
C CYS A 158 11.27 1.13 -22.04
N PRO A 159 11.29 2.16 -21.18
CA PRO A 159 12.18 3.28 -21.37
C PRO A 159 13.62 2.88 -21.10
N GLN A 160 14.54 3.60 -21.73
CA GLN A 160 15.93 3.58 -21.35
C GLN A 160 16.08 4.56 -20.19
N TRP A 161 16.07 4.07 -18.96
CA TRP A 161 16.23 4.93 -17.79
C TRP A 161 17.61 5.58 -17.78
N THR A 162 17.62 6.89 -17.54
CA THR A 162 18.86 7.65 -17.49
C THR A 162 19.62 7.32 -16.21
N ARG A 163 20.94 7.22 -16.33
CA ARG A 163 21.86 7.07 -15.21
C ARG A 163 22.78 8.29 -15.19
N PRO A 164 22.48 9.30 -14.36
CA PRO A 164 23.26 10.52 -14.34
C PRO A 164 24.72 10.22 -14.00
N THR A 165 25.63 11.07 -14.47
CA THR A 165 27.03 10.95 -14.04
C THR A 165 27.09 11.06 -12.50
N PRO A 166 27.98 10.33 -11.81
CA PRO A 166 28.07 10.41 -10.36
C PRO A 166 28.19 11.87 -9.89
N ASN A 167 27.48 12.22 -8.81
CA ASN A 167 27.31 13.59 -8.30
C ASN A 167 26.53 14.59 -9.16
N THR A 168 25.95 14.18 -10.29
CA THR A 168 25.11 15.05 -11.13
C THR A 168 23.63 14.66 -11.05
N PHE A 169 23.16 14.22 -9.87
CA PHE A 169 21.77 13.84 -9.67
C PHE A 169 20.83 15.01 -9.99
N PRO A 170 19.89 14.87 -10.95
CA PRO A 170 19.09 15.99 -11.45
C PRO A 170 17.94 16.41 -10.52
N GLY A 171 17.82 15.78 -9.35
CA GLY A 171 16.71 15.91 -8.43
C GLY A 171 15.54 15.00 -8.77
N TRP A 172 14.78 14.59 -7.75
CA TRP A 172 13.71 13.59 -7.89
C TRP A 172 12.59 14.01 -8.85
N ARG A 173 12.29 15.31 -8.99
CA ARG A 173 11.27 15.79 -9.95
C ARG A 173 11.62 15.48 -11.42
N ASN A 174 12.92 15.44 -11.74
CA ASN A 174 13.42 15.24 -13.10
C ASN A 174 14.04 13.85 -13.31
N TYR A 175 14.08 13.03 -12.26
CA TYR A 175 14.64 11.69 -12.29
C TYR A 175 13.52 10.65 -12.31
N LYS A 176 13.67 9.60 -13.12
CA LYS A 176 12.75 8.45 -13.12
C LYS A 176 13.51 7.23 -12.64
N SER A 177 13.10 6.72 -11.49
CA SER A 177 13.67 5.52 -10.90
C SER A 177 13.05 4.25 -11.50
N ASN A 178 13.89 3.35 -11.99
CA ASN A 178 13.60 1.93 -12.06
C ASN A 178 14.55 1.25 -11.09
N GLY A 179 14.02 0.91 -9.93
CA GLY A 179 14.84 0.51 -8.80
C GLY A 179 14.47 -0.85 -8.24
N VAL A 180 15.35 -1.35 -7.39
CA VAL A 180 15.19 -2.59 -6.64
C VAL A 180 15.65 -2.34 -5.21
N ASN A 181 14.91 -2.88 -4.24
CA ASN A 181 15.32 -2.87 -2.85
C ASN A 181 16.37 -3.97 -2.59
N LEU A 182 17.19 -3.77 -1.56
CA LEU A 182 18.12 -4.78 -1.03
C LEU A 182 17.67 -5.25 0.37
N GLY A 183 16.37 -5.51 0.53
CA GLY A 183 15.72 -6.03 1.74
C GLY A 183 16.20 -7.44 2.14
N GLY A 184 15.99 -7.80 3.41
CA GLY A 184 16.53 -9.03 3.99
C GLY A 184 18.07 -9.07 4.11
N TRP A 185 18.81 -8.02 3.72
CA TRP A 185 20.28 -8.01 3.73
C TRP A 185 20.87 -7.49 5.03
N LEU A 186 20.74 -6.19 5.30
CA LEU A 186 21.27 -5.51 6.50
C LEU A 186 20.23 -5.39 7.61
N VAL A 187 18.98 -5.72 7.29
CA VAL A 187 17.88 -5.97 8.22
C VAL A 187 17.30 -7.32 7.84
N LEU A 188 17.20 -8.24 8.79
CA LEU A 188 16.63 -9.57 8.57
C LEU A 188 15.11 -9.54 8.67
N GLU A 189 14.46 -10.19 7.70
CA GLU A 189 13.02 -10.38 7.66
C GLU A 189 12.73 -11.85 7.36
N LYS A 190 11.92 -12.48 8.20
CA LYS A 190 11.71 -13.93 8.13
C LYS A 190 10.89 -14.34 6.93
N ASN A 191 9.95 -13.51 6.48
CA ASN A 191 9.17 -13.73 5.26
C ASN A 191 10.05 -13.70 3.99
N ILE A 192 11.08 -12.84 3.92
CA ILE A 192 11.98 -12.75 2.76
C ILE A 192 12.91 -13.95 2.68
N GLN A 193 13.47 -14.36 3.82
CA GLN A 193 14.50 -15.40 3.92
C GLN A 193 14.20 -16.46 4.98
N PRO A 194 13.06 -17.19 4.92
CA PRO A 194 12.72 -18.18 5.94
C PRO A 194 13.75 -19.29 6.06
N SER A 195 14.43 -19.69 4.97
CA SER A 195 15.48 -20.70 5.01
C SER A 195 16.61 -20.33 5.98
N PHE A 196 17.07 -19.06 5.93
CA PHE A 196 18.13 -18.56 6.79
C PHE A 196 17.73 -18.58 8.28
N PHE A 197 16.46 -18.28 8.57
CA PHE A 197 15.92 -18.41 9.93
C PHE A 197 15.80 -19.88 10.35
N ASN A 198 15.24 -20.73 9.50
CA ASN A 198 15.00 -22.14 9.79
C ASN A 198 16.31 -22.89 10.10
N ASP A 199 17.38 -22.60 9.36
CA ASP A 199 18.68 -23.25 9.52
C ASP A 199 19.43 -22.80 10.78
N ASN A 200 19.17 -21.60 11.29
CA ASN A 200 19.99 -20.98 12.33
C ASN A 200 19.23 -20.73 13.64
N ALA A 201 18.01 -20.19 13.59
CA ALA A 201 17.17 -19.85 14.72
C ALA A 201 15.67 -19.94 14.36
N PRO A 202 15.11 -21.15 14.17
CA PRO A 202 13.76 -21.35 13.63
C PRO A 202 12.64 -20.71 14.46
N SER A 203 12.86 -20.58 15.78
CA SER A 203 11.92 -19.95 16.71
C SER A 203 11.93 -18.42 16.68
N ALA A 204 12.94 -17.80 16.07
CA ALA A 204 13.00 -16.35 15.93
C ALA A 204 11.94 -15.87 14.93
N ILE A 205 11.43 -14.67 15.18
CA ILE A 205 10.39 -14.03 14.36
C ILE A 205 10.87 -12.72 13.74
N ASP A 206 12.00 -12.19 14.22
CA ASP A 206 12.64 -10.94 13.80
C ASP A 206 14.15 -10.99 14.10
N GLU A 207 14.90 -9.97 13.70
CA GLU A 207 16.37 -9.91 13.91
C GLU A 207 16.77 -9.86 15.39
N ASP A 208 16.00 -9.15 16.24
CA ASP A 208 16.28 -9.10 17.69
C ASP A 208 16.21 -10.49 18.32
N SER A 209 15.11 -11.22 18.09
CA SER A 209 14.95 -12.59 18.58
C SER A 209 15.93 -13.57 17.94
N PHE A 210 16.33 -13.35 16.67
CA PHE A 210 17.36 -14.15 15.99
C PHE A 210 18.70 -14.07 16.72
N CYS A 211 19.19 -12.86 16.97
CA CYS A 211 20.45 -12.70 17.71
C CYS A 211 20.34 -13.08 19.19
N LYS A 212 19.16 -12.90 19.81
CA LYS A 212 18.91 -13.38 21.18
C LYS A 212 19.04 -14.89 21.28
N THR A 213 18.45 -15.64 20.35
CA THR A 213 18.50 -17.11 20.32
C THR A 213 19.92 -17.63 20.09
N LEU A 214 20.71 -16.97 19.24
CA LEU A 214 22.05 -17.42 18.88
C LEU A 214 23.14 -16.97 19.86
N GLY A 215 22.91 -15.88 20.58
CA GLY A 215 23.95 -15.14 21.29
C GLY A 215 24.85 -14.34 20.35
N GLN A 216 25.49 -13.30 20.88
CA GLN A 216 26.23 -12.30 20.11
C GLN A 216 27.34 -12.88 19.21
N VAL A 217 28.09 -13.87 19.70
CA VAL A 217 29.23 -14.45 18.95
C VAL A 217 28.75 -15.19 17.70
N LYS A 218 27.76 -16.08 17.85
CA LYS A 218 27.23 -16.85 16.71
C LYS A 218 26.39 -15.97 15.78
N CYS A 219 25.60 -15.04 16.33
CA CYS A 219 24.86 -14.09 15.50
C CYS A 219 25.80 -13.24 14.65
N GLY A 220 26.83 -12.66 15.27
CA GLY A 220 27.81 -11.84 14.57
C GLY A 220 28.54 -12.59 13.46
N ALA A 221 29.01 -13.81 13.72
CA ALA A 221 29.69 -14.62 12.68
C ALA A 221 28.78 -14.91 11.47
N LEU A 222 27.51 -15.24 11.70
CA LEU A 222 26.54 -15.51 10.65
C LEU A 222 26.18 -14.24 9.86
N LEU A 223 25.96 -13.14 10.57
CA LEU A 223 25.60 -11.86 9.96
C LEU A 223 26.76 -11.27 9.17
N GLU A 224 28.00 -11.32 9.66
CA GLU A 224 29.17 -10.90 8.89
C GLU A 224 29.33 -11.69 7.60
N ASN A 225 29.13 -13.01 7.64
CA ASN A 225 29.12 -13.82 6.42
C ASN A 225 28.01 -13.35 5.48
N ARG A 226 26.78 -13.21 5.99
CA ARG A 226 25.62 -12.75 5.21
C ARG A 226 25.85 -11.38 4.56
N TYR A 227 26.41 -10.42 5.30
CA TYR A 227 26.69 -9.08 4.81
C TYR A 227 27.61 -9.10 3.59
N ASN A 228 28.53 -10.07 3.51
CA ASN A 228 29.49 -10.19 2.42
C ASN A 228 29.06 -11.14 1.29
N THR A 229 28.05 -11.99 1.48
CA THR A 229 27.69 -13.03 0.49
C THR A 229 26.25 -12.99 -0.01
N TYR A 230 25.32 -12.33 0.68
CA TYR A 230 23.91 -12.33 0.27
C TYR A 230 23.65 -11.42 -0.93
N ILE A 231 24.08 -10.15 -0.85
CA ILE A 231 24.13 -9.23 -1.98
C ILE A 231 25.57 -9.07 -2.43
N THR A 232 25.79 -9.26 -3.73
CA THR A 232 27.10 -9.28 -4.37
C THR A 232 27.13 -8.32 -5.56
N THR A 233 28.33 -8.03 -6.05
CA THR A 233 28.51 -7.22 -7.25
C THR A 233 27.90 -7.85 -8.50
N LYS A 234 27.78 -9.20 -8.54
CA LYS A 234 27.10 -9.92 -9.61
C LYS A 234 25.61 -9.61 -9.65
N ASP A 235 24.98 -9.49 -8.49
CA ASP A 235 23.56 -9.13 -8.40
C ASP A 235 23.35 -7.71 -8.94
N ILE A 236 24.25 -6.78 -8.59
CA ILE A 236 24.22 -5.41 -9.13
C ILE A 236 24.40 -5.38 -10.65
N ASP A 237 25.33 -6.18 -11.19
CA ASP A 237 25.50 -6.31 -12.64
C ASP A 237 24.23 -6.86 -13.32
N ASN A 238 23.55 -7.83 -12.69
CA ASN A 238 22.29 -8.37 -13.19
C ASN A 238 21.18 -7.32 -13.19
N PHE A 239 21.00 -6.59 -12.09
CA PHE A 239 20.03 -5.49 -12.01
C PHE A 239 20.31 -4.45 -13.10
N ALA A 240 21.57 -4.05 -13.27
CA ALA A 240 21.97 -3.08 -14.29
C ALA A 240 21.62 -3.55 -15.71
N ALA A 241 21.70 -4.85 -16.01
CA ALA A 241 21.38 -5.41 -17.32
C ALA A 241 19.89 -5.34 -17.69
N TYR A 242 19.01 -5.10 -16.73
CA TYR A 242 17.57 -4.85 -16.93
C TYR A 242 17.21 -3.36 -16.78
N GLY A 243 18.22 -2.48 -16.82
CA GLY A 243 17.99 -1.04 -16.77
C GLY A 243 17.72 -0.48 -15.38
N VAL A 244 17.93 -1.26 -14.31
CA VAL A 244 17.86 -0.73 -12.94
C VAL A 244 18.86 0.41 -12.80
N ASN A 245 18.41 1.56 -12.30
CA ASN A 245 19.22 2.75 -12.10
C ASN A 245 19.24 3.23 -10.64
N THR A 246 18.42 2.65 -9.77
CA THR A 246 18.36 3.02 -8.34
C THR A 246 18.37 1.79 -7.45
N LEU A 247 19.12 1.85 -6.35
CA LEU A 247 19.07 0.82 -5.30
C LEU A 247 18.59 1.47 -3.99
N ARG A 248 17.60 0.86 -3.33
CA ARG A 248 17.18 1.23 -1.97
C ARG A 248 17.73 0.21 -0.99
N ILE A 249 18.44 0.68 0.03
CA ILE A 249 19.19 -0.15 0.98
C ILE A 249 18.65 0.08 2.39
N PRO A 250 17.76 -0.80 2.88
CA PRO A 250 17.32 -0.83 4.27
C PRO A 250 18.49 -1.02 5.24
N ILE A 251 18.57 -0.22 6.28
CA ILE A 251 19.56 -0.37 7.36
C ILE A 251 18.98 0.06 8.71
N GLY A 252 19.11 -0.81 9.72
CA GLY A 252 18.62 -0.56 11.07
C GLY A 252 19.53 0.34 11.91
N TYR A 253 18.97 0.96 12.95
CA TYR A 253 19.72 1.86 13.85
C TYR A 253 20.91 1.18 14.53
N TRP A 254 20.86 -0.13 14.75
CA TRP A 254 21.94 -0.90 15.37
C TRP A 254 23.24 -0.89 14.56
N ALA A 255 23.22 -0.47 13.29
CA ALA A 255 24.42 -0.25 12.50
C ALA A 255 25.12 1.11 12.77
N TYR A 256 24.40 2.08 13.34
CA TYR A 256 24.88 3.44 13.59
C TYR A 256 25.05 3.77 15.07
N MET A 257 24.27 3.12 15.93
CA MET A 257 24.17 3.43 17.34
C MET A 257 24.97 2.43 18.19
N PRO A 258 25.48 2.84 19.35
CA PRO A 258 25.92 1.90 20.39
C PRO A 258 24.77 0.97 20.81
N ALA A 259 25.11 -0.16 21.41
CA ALA A 259 24.13 -1.09 21.95
C ALA A 259 23.18 -0.39 22.95
N ILE A 260 21.88 -0.60 22.77
CA ILE A 260 20.83 -0.08 23.64
C ILE A 260 20.38 -1.22 24.56
N ALA A 261 20.17 -0.92 25.84
CA ALA A 261 19.79 -1.93 26.83
C ALA A 261 18.46 -2.59 26.47
N GLY A 262 18.43 -3.93 26.48
CA GLY A 262 17.25 -4.72 26.13
C GLY A 262 17.18 -5.14 24.66
N ASP A 263 18.06 -4.61 23.82
CA ASP A 263 18.23 -5.06 22.44
C ASP A 263 19.32 -6.12 22.34
N ASN A 264 19.15 -7.02 21.39
CA ASN A 264 20.03 -8.16 21.15
C ASN A 264 20.71 -8.09 19.78
N TYR A 265 20.58 -6.98 19.05
CA TYR A 265 21.20 -6.82 17.73
C TYR A 265 22.72 -7.00 17.75
N TYR A 266 23.24 -7.43 16.61
CA TYR A 266 24.68 -7.40 16.35
C TYR A 266 25.06 -6.07 15.68
N THR A 267 26.10 -5.40 16.18
CA THR A 267 26.70 -4.22 15.54
C THR A 267 28.08 -4.59 14.98
N GLY A 268 28.26 -4.46 13.67
CA GLY A 268 29.51 -4.82 12.99
C GLY A 268 29.64 -4.23 11.59
N GLY A 269 29.81 -5.09 10.61
CA GLY A 269 30.20 -4.79 9.23
C GLY A 269 29.12 -4.22 8.34
N GLN A 270 27.90 -3.94 8.83
CA GLN A 270 26.76 -3.49 8.02
C GLN A 270 27.12 -2.31 7.11
N LYS A 271 27.68 -1.24 7.70
CA LYS A 271 28.03 -0.02 6.96
C LYS A 271 29.11 -0.28 5.92
N LEU A 272 30.13 -1.06 6.26
CA LEU A 272 31.19 -1.38 5.33
C LEU A 272 30.67 -2.20 4.14
N ALA A 273 29.76 -3.16 4.39
CA ALA A 273 29.12 -3.94 3.35
C ALA A 273 28.24 -3.07 2.44
N MET A 274 27.39 -2.22 3.03
CA MET A 274 26.59 -1.22 2.32
C MET A 274 27.46 -0.35 1.41
N GLN A 275 28.52 0.23 1.95
CA GLN A 275 29.44 1.11 1.23
C GLN A 275 30.09 0.41 0.05
N LYS A 276 30.58 -0.83 0.22
CA LYS A 276 31.18 -1.61 -0.86
C LYS A 276 30.22 -1.81 -2.04
N ILE A 277 28.99 -2.24 -1.77
CA ILE A 277 27.97 -2.47 -2.82
C ILE A 277 27.52 -1.15 -3.45
N ALA A 278 27.23 -0.13 -2.64
CA ALA A 278 26.82 1.18 -3.13
C ALA A 278 27.89 1.81 -4.03
N GLN A 279 29.16 1.77 -3.62
CA GLN A 279 30.26 2.32 -4.41
C GLN A 279 30.48 1.57 -5.72
N TYR A 280 30.33 0.24 -5.72
CA TYR A 280 30.37 -0.54 -6.96
C TYR A 280 29.23 -0.14 -7.91
N ALA A 281 28.00 -0.05 -7.39
CA ALA A 281 26.82 0.33 -8.15
C ALA A 281 26.94 1.74 -8.76
N ILE A 282 27.42 2.71 -7.97
CA ILE A 282 27.64 4.09 -8.44
C ILE A 282 28.78 4.12 -9.48
N SER A 283 29.94 3.55 -9.17
CA SER A 283 31.14 3.72 -9.99
C SER A 283 31.09 2.95 -11.29
N LYS A 284 30.47 1.76 -11.30
CA LYS A 284 30.39 0.92 -12.50
C LYS A 284 29.15 1.22 -13.33
N HIS A 285 28.02 1.49 -12.68
CA HIS A 285 26.73 1.58 -13.35
C HIS A 285 26.06 2.93 -13.24
N ASN A 286 26.65 3.92 -12.56
CA ASN A 286 26.05 5.24 -12.34
C ASN A 286 24.68 5.15 -11.65
N MET A 287 24.49 4.14 -10.79
CA MET A 287 23.24 4.00 -10.03
C MET A 287 23.14 5.06 -8.94
N HIS A 288 21.91 5.47 -8.64
CA HIS A 288 21.57 6.30 -7.49
C HIS A 288 21.22 5.41 -6.29
N ILE A 289 21.59 5.83 -5.08
CA ILE A 289 21.44 5.02 -3.86
C ILE A 289 20.50 5.71 -2.87
N VAL A 290 19.45 5.02 -2.44
CA VAL A 290 18.62 5.44 -1.31
C VAL A 290 19.07 4.67 -0.07
N VAL A 291 19.66 5.34 0.90
CA VAL A 291 19.96 4.75 2.22
C VAL A 291 18.74 4.94 3.09
N ASP A 292 18.09 3.84 3.46
CA ASP A 292 16.82 3.86 4.17
C ASP A 292 16.98 3.48 5.64
N LEU A 293 16.63 4.41 6.53
CA LEU A 293 16.67 4.21 7.98
C LEU A 293 15.45 3.35 8.39
N HIS A 294 15.61 2.05 8.22
CA HIS A 294 14.50 1.10 8.13
C HIS A 294 13.92 0.70 9.49
N GLY A 295 14.74 0.72 10.54
CA GLY A 295 14.34 0.52 11.92
C GLY A 295 14.87 1.64 12.79
N LEU A 296 13.99 2.31 13.54
CA LEU A 296 14.36 3.36 14.49
C LEU A 296 14.38 2.83 15.93
N PRO A 297 15.19 3.44 16.84
CA PRO A 297 15.17 3.09 18.25
C PRO A 297 13.75 3.18 18.83
N GLY A 298 13.27 2.09 19.43
CA GLY A 298 11.92 2.01 20.02
C GLY A 298 10.82 1.57 19.05
N GLY A 299 11.10 1.40 17.76
CA GLY A 299 10.16 0.83 16.79
C GLY A 299 9.00 1.77 16.39
N GLN A 300 8.97 2.13 15.10
CA GLN A 300 7.99 3.05 14.53
C GLN A 300 6.68 2.39 14.06
N ASN A 301 6.66 1.07 13.84
CA ASN A 301 5.52 0.37 13.21
C ASN A 301 5.13 -0.96 13.87
N GLY A 302 5.96 -1.53 14.73
CA GLY A 302 5.65 -2.76 15.46
C GLY A 302 5.77 -4.04 14.63
N LEU A 303 6.24 -3.95 13.39
CA LEU A 303 6.43 -5.09 12.49
C LEU A 303 7.82 -5.73 12.69
N ASP A 304 8.08 -6.84 12.03
CA ASP A 304 9.40 -7.48 12.03
C ASP A 304 10.44 -6.70 11.22
N ASN A 305 10.01 -6.02 10.14
CA ASN A 305 10.90 -5.24 9.25
C ASN A 305 11.62 -4.07 9.93
N GLN A 306 11.11 -3.50 11.02
CA GLN A 306 11.86 -2.52 11.83
C GLN A 306 12.93 -3.17 12.73
N GLY A 307 12.99 -4.50 12.77
CA GLY A 307 13.96 -5.33 13.51
C GLY A 307 13.41 -5.98 14.79
N LYS A 308 12.25 -5.55 15.31
CA LYS A 308 11.65 -6.11 16.55
C LYS A 308 10.13 -6.00 16.56
N THR A 309 9.49 -7.13 16.49
CA THR A 309 8.03 -7.29 16.45
C THR A 309 7.41 -6.78 17.75
N GLY A 310 6.31 -6.02 17.63
CA GLY A 310 5.54 -5.50 18.76
C GLY A 310 6.15 -4.30 19.48
N GLN A 311 7.35 -3.84 19.08
CA GLN A 311 7.96 -2.64 19.67
C GLN A 311 7.35 -1.37 19.03
N LEU A 312 6.69 -0.55 19.85
CA LEU A 312 6.00 0.68 19.42
C LEU A 312 6.28 1.87 20.35
N THR A 313 7.41 1.83 21.06
CA THR A 313 7.78 2.83 22.06
C THR A 313 8.44 4.07 21.47
N TRP A 314 8.57 4.17 20.13
CA TRP A 314 9.06 5.36 19.44
C TRP A 314 8.09 6.54 19.50
N TRP A 315 6.78 6.26 19.43
CA TRP A 315 5.74 7.27 19.45
C TRP A 315 5.65 7.97 20.81
N ASN A 316 5.59 9.30 20.81
CA ASN A 316 5.51 10.14 22.02
C ASN A 316 6.62 9.90 23.05
N ASN A 317 7.81 9.46 22.59
CA ASN A 317 8.95 9.17 23.45
C ASN A 317 10.16 10.02 23.06
N GLN A 318 10.51 10.96 23.94
CA GLN A 318 11.60 11.90 23.66
C GLN A 318 12.98 11.22 23.56
N THR A 319 13.24 10.16 24.33
CA THR A 319 14.51 9.42 24.25
C THR A 319 14.65 8.70 22.91
N ALA A 320 13.60 7.99 22.49
CA ALA A 320 13.56 7.33 21.18
C ALA A 320 13.71 8.35 20.05
N PHE A 321 12.98 9.48 20.13
CA PHE A 321 13.08 10.59 19.19
C PHE A 321 14.51 11.11 19.06
N ASP A 322 15.18 11.45 20.16
CA ASP A 322 16.53 12.02 20.14
C ASP A 322 17.55 11.02 19.60
N LEU A 323 17.41 9.73 19.91
CA LEU A 323 18.24 8.67 19.35
C LEU A 323 18.01 8.49 17.84
N SER A 324 16.78 8.65 17.34
CA SER A 324 16.49 8.67 15.91
C SER A 324 17.15 9.86 15.20
N ILE A 325 17.14 11.06 15.80
CA ILE A 325 17.84 12.23 15.24
C ILE A 325 19.36 12.00 15.23
N GLU A 326 19.91 11.36 16.26
CA GLU A 326 21.33 10.96 16.29
C GLU A 326 21.67 9.93 15.20
N MET A 327 20.77 8.97 14.93
CA MET A 327 20.91 8.04 13.80
C MET A 327 20.94 8.80 12.46
N VAL A 328 20.00 9.72 12.23
CA VAL A 328 19.96 10.58 11.02
C VAL A 328 21.27 11.33 10.84
N ARG A 329 21.79 11.94 11.91
CA ARG A 329 23.09 12.59 11.90
C ARG A 329 24.20 11.63 11.44
N ARG A 330 24.31 10.46 12.07
CA ARG A 330 25.40 9.51 11.81
C ARG A 330 25.34 8.94 10.41
N ALA A 331 24.14 8.62 9.91
CA ALA A 331 23.91 8.17 8.54
C ALA A 331 24.26 9.27 7.53
N THR A 332 23.87 10.52 7.81
CA THR A 332 24.25 11.67 6.96
C THR A 332 25.76 11.86 6.90
N ASP A 333 26.44 11.85 8.06
CA ASP A 333 27.90 11.93 8.12
C ASP A 333 28.55 10.77 7.34
N ASP A 334 27.95 9.57 7.37
CA ASP A 334 28.47 8.39 6.68
C ASP A 334 28.35 8.49 5.16
N ILE A 335 27.19 8.94 4.67
CA ILE A 335 26.94 9.22 3.25
C ILE A 335 27.90 10.29 2.74
N LEU A 336 28.03 11.42 3.44
CA LEU A 336 28.84 12.55 2.99
C LEU A 336 30.34 12.26 2.99
N ARG A 337 30.79 11.27 3.77
CA ARG A 337 32.17 10.77 3.75
C ARG A 337 32.46 9.87 2.55
N GLN A 338 31.45 9.37 1.84
CA GLN A 338 31.67 8.52 0.68
C GLN A 338 32.17 9.30 -0.54
N PRO A 339 33.01 8.69 -1.39
CA PRO A 339 33.19 9.21 -2.74
C PRO A 339 31.84 9.16 -3.45
N ASN A 340 31.59 10.14 -4.32
CA ASN A 340 30.31 10.26 -5.02
C ASN A 340 29.08 10.45 -4.12
N SER A 341 29.22 11.15 -2.99
CA SER A 341 28.12 11.39 -2.05
C SER A 341 26.91 12.14 -2.65
N GLY A 342 27.07 12.79 -3.81
CA GLY A 342 25.97 13.37 -4.59
C GLY A 342 25.10 12.35 -5.34
N SER A 343 25.44 11.06 -5.30
CA SER A 343 24.64 9.95 -5.85
C SER A 343 23.77 9.25 -4.79
N TYR A 344 23.53 9.92 -3.65
CA TYR A 344 22.77 9.37 -2.55
C TYR A 344 21.50 10.17 -2.26
N THR A 345 20.51 9.50 -1.66
CA THR A 345 19.36 10.06 -0.96
C THR A 345 19.28 9.37 0.39
N ILE A 346 18.92 10.11 1.44
CA ILE A 346 18.63 9.52 2.76
C ILE A 346 17.12 9.46 2.95
N SER A 347 16.57 8.28 3.23
CA SER A 347 15.18 8.11 3.69
C SER A 347 15.16 8.11 5.21
N LEU A 348 14.41 9.03 5.81
CA LEU A 348 14.51 9.34 7.24
C LEU A 348 13.87 8.30 8.15
N ILE A 349 12.92 7.53 7.64
CA ILE A 349 12.13 6.53 8.38
C ILE A 349 11.37 5.67 7.38
N ASN A 350 11.37 4.36 7.62
CA ASN A 350 10.54 3.42 6.87
C ASN A 350 9.19 3.22 7.55
N GLU A 351 8.11 3.30 6.76
CA GLU A 351 6.77 2.84 7.15
C GLU A 351 6.30 3.22 8.56
N PRO A 352 6.42 4.48 9.02
CA PRO A 352 5.72 4.87 10.24
C PRO A 352 4.23 4.63 10.03
N LEU A 353 3.58 4.01 11.00
CA LEU A 353 2.14 3.77 10.99
C LEU A 353 1.44 4.79 11.91
N PRO A 354 1.28 6.07 11.50
CA PRO A 354 0.61 7.07 12.33
C PRO A 354 -0.84 6.69 12.64
N ALA A 355 -1.46 5.88 11.76
CA ALA A 355 -2.72 5.21 11.97
C ALA A 355 -2.48 3.75 12.33
N LEU A 356 -1.96 3.47 13.53
CA LEU A 356 -1.95 2.10 14.03
C LEU A 356 -3.39 1.56 13.98
N TYR A 357 -3.54 0.30 13.57
CA TYR A 357 -4.79 -0.45 13.33
C TYR A 357 -5.85 -0.39 14.47
N TYR A 358 -5.53 0.25 15.59
CA TYR A 358 -6.38 0.43 16.78
C TYR A 358 -6.67 1.89 17.19
N PHE A 359 -6.03 2.90 16.59
CA PHE A 359 -6.12 4.29 17.08
C PHE A 359 -6.74 5.30 16.10
N GLY A 360 -7.02 4.88 14.86
CA GLY A 360 -7.39 5.82 13.79
C GLY A 360 -6.26 6.80 13.50
N GLN A 361 -6.39 7.59 12.44
CA GLN A 361 -5.50 8.73 12.25
C GLN A 361 -5.77 9.73 13.37
N THR A 362 -4.84 9.87 14.32
CA THR A 362 -4.91 10.97 15.29
C THR A 362 -4.11 12.13 14.74
N GLN A 363 -4.65 13.34 14.84
CA GLN A 363 -3.93 14.57 14.48
C GLN A 363 -2.58 14.65 15.23
N ASP A 364 -2.52 14.05 16.43
CA ASP A 364 -1.34 13.95 17.27
C ASP A 364 -0.22 13.09 16.65
N SER A 365 -0.54 11.93 16.06
CA SER A 365 0.45 11.09 15.38
C SER A 365 1.04 11.79 14.15
N ILE A 366 0.20 12.46 13.35
CA ILE A 366 0.67 13.25 12.20
C ILE A 366 1.54 14.41 12.67
N ALA A 367 1.15 15.12 13.74
CA ALA A 367 1.94 16.20 14.31
C ALA A 367 3.29 15.72 14.86
N TYR A 368 3.32 14.56 15.54
CA TYR A 368 4.55 13.95 16.06
C TYR A 368 5.49 13.55 14.92
N LEU A 369 4.97 12.89 13.89
CA LEU A 369 5.75 12.49 12.72
C LEU A 369 6.28 13.71 11.95
N ASN A 370 5.47 14.76 11.78
CA ASN A 370 5.91 16.01 11.19
C ASN A 370 7.00 16.71 12.03
N LYS A 371 6.89 16.67 13.37
CA LYS A 371 7.94 17.16 14.28
C LYS A 371 9.25 16.40 14.05
N TYR A 372 9.19 15.08 13.89
CA TYR A 372 10.35 14.26 13.57
C TYR A 372 10.97 14.66 12.22
N TYR A 373 10.18 14.74 11.15
CA TYR A 373 10.65 15.14 9.83
C TYR A 373 11.35 16.51 9.82
N LYS A 374 10.79 17.50 10.53
CA LYS A 374 11.42 18.83 10.66
C LYS A 374 12.76 18.76 11.38
N ALA A 375 12.84 18.04 12.48
CA ALA A 375 14.08 17.89 13.25
C ALA A 375 15.15 17.13 12.45
N ALA A 376 14.76 16.04 11.79
CA ALA A 376 15.65 15.21 10.98
C ALA A 376 16.15 15.96 9.73
N LEU A 377 15.29 16.67 9.00
CA LEU A 377 15.71 17.53 7.89
C LEU A 377 16.67 18.62 8.37
N ALA A 378 16.36 19.28 9.49
CA ALA A 378 17.26 20.29 10.05
C ALA A 378 18.65 19.70 10.36
N GLU A 379 18.70 18.48 10.88
CA GLU A 379 19.94 17.77 11.15
C GLU A 379 20.72 17.45 9.86
N VAL A 380 20.04 17.00 8.80
CA VAL A 380 20.68 16.82 7.48
C VAL A 380 21.22 18.15 6.94
N ARG A 381 20.43 19.24 7.04
CA ARG A 381 20.76 20.58 6.50
C ARG A 381 21.85 21.33 7.26
N LYS A 382 22.19 20.90 8.48
CA LYS A 382 23.43 21.31 9.17
C LYS A 382 24.69 20.81 8.46
N ARG A 383 24.61 19.69 7.74
CA ARG A 383 25.75 19.02 7.09
C ARG A 383 25.79 19.17 5.58
N SER A 384 24.63 19.09 4.92
CA SER A 384 24.53 19.22 3.48
C SER A 384 23.31 20.02 3.07
N LYS A 385 23.53 21.04 2.24
CA LYS A 385 22.48 21.89 1.68
C LYS A 385 21.70 21.23 0.54
N THR A 386 22.24 20.16 -0.04
CA THR A 386 21.74 19.61 -1.31
C THR A 386 21.51 18.09 -1.27
N LEU A 387 21.89 17.39 -0.20
CA LEU A 387 21.58 15.96 -0.06
C LEU A 387 20.07 15.77 -0.11
N PRO A 388 19.52 15.00 -1.08
CA PRO A 388 18.10 14.72 -1.12
C PRO A 388 17.64 13.91 0.09
N VAL A 389 16.45 14.24 0.57
CA VAL A 389 15.85 13.66 1.77
C VAL A 389 14.48 13.10 1.39
N ALA A 390 14.29 11.80 1.61
CA ALA A 390 13.00 11.16 1.46
C ALA A 390 12.27 11.11 2.80
N ILE A 391 10.98 11.45 2.79
CA ILE A 391 10.08 11.28 3.93
C ILE A 391 8.99 10.28 3.55
N SER A 392 8.71 9.32 4.42
CA SER A 392 7.65 8.35 4.19
C SER A 392 6.28 9.01 4.27
N ASP A 393 5.37 8.62 3.38
CA ASP A 393 3.99 9.11 3.45
C ASP A 393 3.22 8.52 4.64
N GLY A 394 3.67 7.39 5.19
CA GLY A 394 3.06 6.71 6.33
C GLY A 394 1.74 6.01 5.98
N PHE A 395 1.58 5.58 4.73
CA PHE A 395 0.38 4.95 4.16
C PHE A 395 -0.90 5.80 4.20
N ILE A 396 -0.75 7.11 4.39
CA ILE A 396 -1.87 8.07 4.36
C ILE A 396 -1.83 8.94 3.09
N GLY A 397 -0.99 8.57 2.13
CA GLY A 397 -0.86 9.23 0.83
C GLY A 397 0.00 10.50 0.86
N PRO A 398 0.70 10.81 -0.24
CA PRO A 398 1.67 11.90 -0.30
C PRO A 398 1.04 13.28 -0.12
N GLN A 399 -0.20 13.50 -0.58
CA GLN A 399 -0.88 14.81 -0.47
C GLN A 399 -1.17 15.22 0.98
N THR A 400 -1.20 14.28 1.93
CA THR A 400 -1.36 14.58 3.35
C THR A 400 -0.25 15.49 3.87
N TRP A 401 0.91 15.46 3.23
CA TRP A 401 2.09 16.24 3.60
C TRP A 401 2.15 17.62 2.94
N ASP A 402 1.30 17.93 1.96
CA ASP A 402 1.31 19.19 1.22
C ASP A 402 1.19 20.43 2.12
N PRO A 403 0.29 20.48 3.14
CA PRO A 403 0.17 21.64 4.03
C PRO A 403 1.44 21.91 4.85
N TYR A 404 2.31 20.91 5.01
CA TYR A 404 3.50 21.00 5.84
C TYR A 404 4.79 21.17 5.06
N TRP A 405 4.85 20.68 3.81
CA TRP A 405 6.10 20.50 3.07
C TRP A 405 6.11 21.14 1.67
N THR A 406 5.04 21.81 1.24
CA THR A 406 5.05 22.58 -0.01
C THR A 406 6.11 23.68 0.05
N ASN A 407 7.05 23.70 -0.89
CA ASN A 407 8.12 24.70 -1.01
C ASN A 407 9.01 24.87 0.24
N VAL A 408 9.04 23.88 1.15
CA VAL A 408 9.86 23.95 2.38
C VAL A 408 11.34 23.69 2.09
N ASP A 409 11.62 22.71 1.24
CA ASP A 409 12.98 22.35 0.85
C ASP A 409 12.96 21.73 -0.57
N PRO A 410 13.77 22.24 -1.51
CA PRO A 410 13.70 21.79 -2.91
C PRO A 410 14.28 20.39 -3.14
N TYR A 411 14.91 19.78 -2.13
CA TYR A 411 15.50 18.44 -2.21
C TYR A 411 14.72 17.39 -1.40
N ILE A 412 13.50 17.72 -0.96
CA ILE A 412 12.57 16.76 -0.37
C ILE A 412 11.87 15.94 -1.47
N VAL A 413 11.63 14.67 -1.17
CA VAL A 413 10.82 13.75 -1.96
C VAL A 413 9.94 12.93 -1.02
N ILE A 414 8.73 12.58 -1.45
CA ILE A 414 7.86 11.68 -0.70
C ILE A 414 8.13 10.24 -1.13
N ASP A 415 8.37 9.38 -0.15
CA ASP A 415 8.45 7.93 -0.31
C ASP A 415 7.06 7.33 -0.01
N THR A 416 6.45 6.69 -1.01
CA THR A 416 5.14 6.04 -0.90
C THR A 416 5.29 4.55 -1.18
N HIS A 417 4.62 3.71 -0.39
CA HIS A 417 4.61 2.26 -0.58
C HIS A 417 3.24 1.81 -1.07
N ILE A 418 3.19 1.00 -2.13
CA ILE A 418 1.93 0.51 -2.70
C ILE A 418 1.96 -1.02 -2.81
N TYR A 419 1.06 -1.66 -2.06
CA TYR A 419 0.91 -3.10 -1.99
C TYR A 419 -0.56 -3.52 -2.11
N PHE A 420 -0.81 -4.71 -2.66
CA PHE A 420 -2.16 -5.24 -2.90
C PHE A 420 -2.42 -6.62 -2.27
N PHE A 421 -1.45 -7.15 -1.52
CA PHE A 421 -1.55 -8.44 -0.84
C PHE A 421 -2.40 -8.39 0.44
N VAL A 422 -2.72 -7.19 0.93
CA VAL A 422 -3.57 -6.93 2.09
C VAL A 422 -4.84 -6.20 1.61
N GLY A 423 -6.00 -6.54 2.19
CA GLY A 423 -7.23 -5.78 1.98
C GLY A 423 -8.15 -6.26 0.85
N GLY A 424 -7.94 -7.44 0.27
CA GLY A 424 -8.93 -8.07 -0.62
C GLY A 424 -8.87 -7.63 -2.08
N SER A 425 -7.77 -7.03 -2.54
CA SER A 425 -7.61 -6.60 -3.93
C SER A 425 -7.14 -7.75 -4.83
N TYR A 426 -7.90 -8.08 -5.88
CA TYR A 426 -7.52 -9.07 -6.90
C TYR A 426 -6.49 -8.51 -7.87
N SER A 427 -5.66 -9.34 -8.51
CA SER A 427 -4.54 -8.89 -9.35
C SER A 427 -4.92 -7.96 -10.52
N TYR A 428 -6.04 -8.21 -11.19
CA TYR A 428 -6.53 -7.34 -12.26
C TYR A 428 -6.98 -5.97 -11.71
N ASP A 429 -7.80 -5.98 -10.66
CA ASP A 429 -8.25 -4.76 -9.98
C ASP A 429 -7.07 -4.01 -9.33
N ALA A 430 -6.06 -4.74 -8.89
CA ALA A 430 -4.82 -4.21 -8.34
C ALA A 430 -3.99 -3.49 -9.40
N ALA A 431 -3.94 -3.97 -10.64
CA ALA A 431 -3.31 -3.24 -11.74
C ALA A 431 -3.99 -1.88 -11.96
N TYR A 432 -5.32 -1.84 -12.08
CA TYR A 432 -6.07 -0.58 -12.20
C TYR A 432 -5.91 0.31 -10.98
N GLY A 433 -5.94 -0.28 -9.78
CA GLY A 433 -5.71 0.41 -8.52
C GLY A 433 -4.35 1.08 -8.49
N ALA A 434 -3.30 0.40 -8.96
CA ALA A 434 -1.96 0.96 -9.05
C ALA A 434 -1.90 2.12 -10.06
N CYS A 435 -2.50 1.97 -11.23
CA CYS A 435 -2.60 3.06 -12.22
C CYS A 435 -3.32 4.28 -11.63
N TYR A 436 -4.45 4.05 -10.95
CA TYR A 436 -5.27 5.08 -10.34
C TYR A 436 -4.52 5.83 -9.23
N LEU A 437 -3.88 5.09 -8.30
CA LEU A 437 -3.10 5.68 -7.22
C LEU A 437 -1.94 6.50 -7.77
N ALA A 438 -1.18 5.98 -8.73
CA ALA A 438 -0.06 6.70 -9.34
C ALA A 438 -0.52 8.01 -9.99
N LYS A 439 -1.63 7.97 -10.75
CA LYS A 439 -2.21 9.16 -11.38
C LYS A 439 -2.79 10.14 -10.35
N SER A 440 -3.31 9.67 -9.22
CA SER A 440 -3.78 10.54 -8.13
C SER A 440 -2.62 11.26 -7.46
N TYR A 441 -1.57 10.50 -7.11
CA TYR A 441 -0.39 10.96 -6.39
C TYR A 441 0.49 11.92 -7.19
N GLN A 442 0.37 11.98 -8.52
CA GLN A 442 1.06 12.98 -9.35
C GLN A 442 0.75 14.43 -8.94
N ASN A 443 -0.37 14.65 -8.25
CA ASN A 443 -0.84 15.98 -7.84
C ASN A 443 -0.26 16.45 -6.50
N ALA A 444 0.54 15.61 -5.81
CA ALA A 444 1.24 16.04 -4.60
C ALA A 444 2.22 17.19 -4.92
N SER A 445 2.41 18.09 -3.96
CA SER A 445 3.26 19.27 -4.12
C SER A 445 4.74 18.92 -4.34
N ASN A 446 5.22 17.92 -3.60
CA ASN A 446 6.58 17.40 -3.67
C ASN A 446 6.67 16.24 -4.67
N PRO A 447 7.85 16.00 -5.29
CA PRO A 447 8.02 14.79 -6.09
C PRO A 447 7.78 13.56 -5.21
N THR A 448 7.17 12.54 -5.79
CA THR A 448 6.91 11.26 -5.12
C THR A 448 7.57 10.14 -5.91
N PHE A 449 8.22 9.20 -5.24
CA PHE A 449 8.59 7.90 -5.83
C PHE A 449 7.87 6.78 -5.06
N ILE A 450 7.72 5.62 -5.71
CA ILE A 450 7.20 4.43 -5.04
C ILE A 450 8.37 3.62 -4.46
N GLY A 451 8.70 3.79 -3.17
CA GLY A 451 9.89 3.17 -2.57
C GLY A 451 9.78 1.67 -2.44
N GLU A 452 8.55 1.18 -2.34
CA GLU A 452 8.26 -0.23 -2.30
C GLU A 452 6.97 -0.58 -3.03
N TRP A 453 7.04 -1.66 -3.80
CA TRP A 453 5.91 -2.31 -4.44
C TRP A 453 6.27 -3.75 -4.81
N SER A 454 5.27 -4.61 -4.89
CA SER A 454 5.39 -5.98 -5.40
C SER A 454 4.16 -6.33 -6.23
N ILE A 455 4.14 -7.54 -6.80
CA ILE A 455 3.04 -8.03 -7.64
C ILE A 455 2.16 -9.07 -6.94
N GLN A 456 2.34 -9.30 -5.63
CA GLN A 456 1.40 -10.13 -4.88
C GLN A 456 0.10 -9.35 -4.68
N ALA A 457 -1.01 -9.96 -5.10
CA ALA A 457 -2.36 -9.51 -4.81
C ALA A 457 -3.02 -10.44 -3.77
N THR A 458 -4.19 -10.08 -3.26
CA THR A 458 -4.88 -10.92 -2.27
C THR A 458 -5.35 -12.23 -2.90
N ALA A 459 -5.00 -13.36 -2.27
CA ALA A 459 -5.48 -14.69 -2.63
C ALA A 459 -7.00 -14.81 -2.37
N SER A 460 -7.75 -15.55 -3.19
CA SER A 460 -9.16 -15.77 -2.91
C SER A 460 -9.33 -16.46 -1.54
N LEU A 461 -10.22 -15.92 -0.71
CA LEU A 461 -10.74 -16.68 0.43
C LEU A 461 -11.53 -17.86 -0.13
N PRO A 462 -11.46 -19.06 0.48
CA PRO A 462 -12.23 -20.22 0.03
C PRO A 462 -13.69 -20.07 0.44
N ARG A 463 -14.45 -19.18 -0.20
CA ARG A 463 -15.91 -19.11 -0.03
C ARG A 463 -16.60 -18.78 -1.36
N CYS A 464 -17.20 -19.82 -1.90
CA CYS A 464 -18.41 -19.79 -2.72
C CYS A 464 -18.30 -19.12 -4.09
N THR A 465 -17.84 -19.86 -5.09
CA THR A 465 -18.56 -20.06 -6.37
C THR A 465 -17.73 -20.99 -7.24
N ASN A 466 -18.35 -22.03 -7.80
CA ASN A 466 -17.70 -22.99 -8.68
C ASN A 466 -17.52 -22.43 -10.12
N ASP A 467 -17.49 -21.11 -10.32
CA ASP A 467 -17.53 -20.55 -11.68
C ASP A 467 -16.96 -19.12 -11.85
N MET A 468 -16.11 -18.62 -10.94
CA MET A 468 -15.40 -17.35 -11.13
C MET A 468 -14.02 -17.37 -10.48
N ASN A 469 -13.13 -18.20 -11.05
CA ASN A 469 -11.72 -18.30 -10.67
C ASN A 469 -10.93 -17.13 -11.28
N PHE A 470 -10.65 -16.06 -10.51
CA PHE A 470 -9.95 -14.87 -11.03
C PHE A 470 -8.50 -14.69 -10.55
N ASN A 471 -7.96 -15.67 -9.82
CA ASN A 471 -6.51 -15.80 -9.66
C ASN A 471 -5.95 -16.86 -10.64
N HIS A 472 -6.46 -16.85 -11.89
CA HIS A 472 -5.79 -17.48 -13.02
C HIS A 472 -4.51 -16.70 -13.35
N LEU A 473 -3.48 -16.92 -12.55
CA LEU A 473 -2.14 -16.36 -12.72
C LEU A 473 -1.29 -17.30 -13.58
N GLY A 474 -1.66 -17.43 -14.86
CA GLY A 474 -0.62 -17.74 -15.85
C GLY A 474 0.41 -16.60 -15.88
N ASP A 475 1.62 -16.85 -16.39
CA ASP A 475 2.71 -15.85 -16.51
C ASP A 475 2.25 -14.50 -17.09
N ASN A 476 1.21 -14.52 -17.91
CA ASN A 476 0.58 -13.33 -18.48
C ASN A 476 0.10 -12.34 -17.39
N THR A 477 -0.60 -12.78 -16.34
CA THR A 477 -1.18 -11.85 -15.35
C THR A 477 -0.12 -11.23 -14.44
N ARG A 478 0.88 -12.01 -13.98
CA ARG A 478 2.02 -11.49 -13.20
C ARG A 478 2.81 -10.45 -14.01
N ARG A 479 3.03 -10.75 -15.28
CA ARG A 479 3.69 -9.87 -16.24
C ARG A 479 2.90 -8.59 -16.49
N ASP A 480 1.60 -8.70 -16.75
CA ASP A 480 0.76 -7.53 -17.06
C ASP A 480 0.63 -6.63 -15.83
N PHE A 481 0.54 -7.19 -14.61
CA PHE A 481 0.53 -6.40 -13.38
C PHE A 481 1.86 -5.69 -13.15
N TYR A 482 3.00 -6.39 -13.27
CA TYR A 482 4.34 -5.79 -13.18
C TYR A 482 4.50 -4.62 -14.16
N ARG A 483 4.13 -4.84 -15.44
CA ARG A 483 4.25 -3.84 -16.50
C ARG A 483 3.35 -2.63 -16.26
N SER A 484 2.14 -2.84 -15.76
CA SER A 484 1.19 -1.77 -15.45
C SER A 484 1.71 -0.87 -14.33
N GLN A 485 2.20 -1.47 -13.23
CA GLN A 485 2.85 -0.73 -12.15
C GLN A 485 4.07 0.04 -12.64
N LEU A 486 4.98 -0.62 -13.37
CA LEU A 486 6.19 -0.01 -13.90
C LEU A 486 5.87 1.20 -14.81
N GLN A 487 4.89 1.06 -15.71
CA GLN A 487 4.45 2.16 -16.58
C GLN A 487 3.87 3.31 -15.76
N ALA A 488 2.89 3.02 -14.90
CA ALA A 488 2.19 4.04 -14.11
C ALA A 488 3.17 4.85 -13.25
N TYR A 489 4.07 4.16 -12.55
CA TYR A 489 5.02 4.81 -11.65
C TYR A 489 6.06 5.62 -12.43
N THR A 490 6.47 5.16 -13.62
CA THR A 490 7.40 5.92 -14.48
C THR A 490 6.72 7.14 -15.11
N GLN A 491 5.47 6.99 -15.55
CA GLN A 491 4.73 8.04 -16.24
C GLN A 491 4.29 9.16 -15.29
N TYR A 492 3.63 8.80 -14.19
CA TYR A 492 2.95 9.75 -13.33
C TYR A 492 3.81 10.22 -12.15
N LEU A 493 4.78 9.41 -11.72
CA LEU A 493 5.60 9.67 -10.53
C LEU A 493 7.09 9.66 -10.87
N SER A 494 7.97 9.75 -9.86
CA SER A 494 9.43 9.70 -10.03
C SER A 494 9.95 8.27 -10.20
N GLY A 495 9.10 7.34 -10.64
CA GLY A 495 9.41 5.92 -10.76
C GLY A 495 9.19 5.14 -9.46
N GLY A 496 9.75 3.94 -9.39
CA GLY A 496 9.58 3.05 -8.24
C GLY A 496 10.73 2.07 -8.02
N MET A 497 10.70 1.40 -6.87
CA MET A 497 11.69 0.45 -6.39
C MET A 497 10.99 -0.85 -5.97
N PHE A 498 11.22 -1.94 -6.70
CA PHE A 498 10.55 -3.22 -6.44
C PHE A 498 11.05 -3.83 -5.12
N TRP A 499 10.13 -4.33 -4.29
CA TRP A 499 10.44 -5.15 -3.12
C TRP A 499 10.30 -6.62 -3.51
N ASN A 500 11.37 -7.40 -3.62
CA ASN A 500 12.77 -7.12 -3.32
C ASN A 500 13.73 -7.83 -4.31
N GLY A 501 15.02 -7.52 -4.28
CA GLY A 501 16.01 -8.16 -5.17
C GLY A 501 16.02 -9.69 -5.08
N LYS A 502 16.13 -10.21 -3.85
CA LYS A 502 16.18 -11.65 -3.54
C LYS A 502 15.12 -12.01 -2.50
N HIS A 503 14.49 -13.17 -2.69
CA HIS A 503 13.44 -13.68 -1.83
C HIS A 503 13.34 -15.20 -2.00
N ASP A 504 13.22 -15.96 -0.92
CA ASP A 504 13.01 -17.42 -0.97
C ASP A 504 11.81 -17.91 -0.14
N GLY A 505 10.98 -16.97 0.35
CA GLY A 505 9.69 -17.24 0.96
C GLY A 505 8.86 -18.31 0.27
N ASP A 506 8.50 -19.32 1.05
CA ASP A 506 7.83 -20.55 0.63
C ASP A 506 6.35 -20.60 1.03
N ALA A 507 5.84 -19.56 1.70
CA ALA A 507 4.42 -19.41 1.99
C ALA A 507 3.60 -19.46 0.70
N ILE A 508 2.55 -20.28 0.68
CA ILE A 508 1.65 -20.41 -0.47
C ILE A 508 0.70 -19.21 -0.47
N VAL A 509 0.79 -18.39 -1.51
CA VAL A 509 0.03 -17.13 -1.63
C VAL A 509 -0.70 -17.00 -2.96
N GLY A 510 -0.31 -17.76 -3.99
CA GLY A 510 -1.08 -17.84 -5.23
C GLY A 510 -2.16 -18.90 -5.12
N ASP A 511 -3.32 -18.66 -5.71
CA ASP A 511 -4.41 -19.65 -5.71
C ASP A 511 -4.09 -20.87 -6.59
N ASP A 512 -3.07 -20.76 -7.44
CA ASP A 512 -2.46 -21.84 -8.20
C ASP A 512 -1.48 -22.69 -7.36
N GLY A 513 -1.35 -22.41 -6.06
CA GLY A 513 -0.40 -23.05 -5.18
C GLY A 513 1.03 -22.51 -5.28
N SER A 514 1.23 -21.36 -5.94
CA SER A 514 2.55 -20.74 -6.04
C SER A 514 3.00 -20.09 -4.72
N ALA A 515 4.29 -20.25 -4.46
CA ALA A 515 4.96 -19.67 -3.29
C ALA A 515 5.22 -18.17 -3.44
N GLN A 516 5.33 -17.47 -2.31
CA GLN A 516 5.55 -16.03 -2.21
C GLN A 516 6.75 -15.53 -3.03
N LYS A 517 7.85 -16.29 -3.09
CA LYS A 517 9.03 -15.93 -3.88
C LYS A 517 8.74 -15.60 -5.36
N TYR A 518 7.71 -16.17 -5.96
CA TYR A 518 7.32 -15.90 -7.36
C TYR A 518 6.61 -14.55 -7.58
N TYR A 519 6.41 -13.78 -6.51
CA TYR A 519 5.78 -12.46 -6.53
C TYR A 519 6.65 -11.35 -5.93
N TRP A 520 7.68 -11.74 -5.16
CA TRP A 520 8.51 -10.83 -4.36
C TRP A 520 10.01 -10.96 -4.66
N SER A 521 10.46 -11.98 -5.39
CA SER A 521 11.85 -12.02 -5.88
C SER A 521 11.93 -11.41 -7.27
N TRP A 522 12.56 -10.24 -7.36
CA TRP A 522 12.87 -9.61 -8.62
C TRP A 522 13.73 -10.53 -9.51
N GLU A 523 14.73 -11.22 -8.94
CA GLU A 523 15.59 -12.15 -9.68
C GLU A 523 14.81 -13.31 -10.32
N ILE A 524 13.87 -13.91 -9.58
CA ILE A 524 13.02 -14.98 -10.12
C ILE A 524 12.15 -14.42 -11.26
N LEU A 525 11.47 -13.28 -11.04
CA LEU A 525 10.66 -12.63 -12.08
C LEU A 525 11.47 -12.29 -13.34
N ALA A 526 12.71 -11.84 -13.17
CA ALA A 526 13.60 -11.53 -14.29
C ALA A 526 14.02 -12.80 -15.04
N SER A 527 14.26 -13.91 -14.33
CA SER A 527 14.60 -15.21 -14.92
C SER A 527 13.43 -15.84 -15.69
N GLU A 528 12.20 -15.54 -15.28
CA GLU A 528 10.96 -15.98 -15.94
C GLU A 528 10.53 -15.06 -17.09
N GLY A 529 11.29 -14.00 -17.37
CA GLY A 529 10.99 -13.04 -18.44
C GLY A 529 9.82 -12.11 -18.14
N ILE A 530 9.42 -11.99 -16.87
CA ILE A 530 8.38 -11.06 -16.42
C ILE A 530 8.93 -9.63 -16.36
N VAL A 531 10.14 -9.47 -15.84
CA VAL A 531 10.80 -8.16 -15.80
C VAL A 531 11.25 -7.77 -17.23
N PRO A 532 10.74 -6.65 -17.78
CA PRO A 532 11.09 -6.23 -19.12
C PRO A 532 12.52 -5.67 -19.18
N ARG A 533 13.14 -5.78 -20.35
CA ARG A 533 14.40 -5.11 -20.66
C ARG A 533 14.15 -3.73 -21.26
N PRO A 534 15.09 -2.79 -21.11
CA PRO A 534 15.01 -1.50 -21.78
C PRO A 534 14.88 -1.67 -23.30
N GLY A 535 13.90 -0.99 -23.91
CA GLY A 535 13.58 -1.10 -25.34
C GLY A 535 12.54 -2.15 -25.70
N ASP A 536 12.13 -3.02 -24.77
CA ASP A 536 11.05 -3.98 -25.01
C ASP A 536 9.73 -3.26 -25.33
N LYS A 537 8.94 -3.83 -26.25
CA LYS A 537 7.57 -3.40 -26.49
C LYS A 537 6.66 -4.08 -25.49
N LEU A 538 5.96 -3.29 -24.69
CA LEU A 538 5.16 -3.74 -23.57
C LEU A 538 3.69 -3.41 -23.80
N GLU A 539 2.86 -4.31 -23.30
CA GLU A 539 1.43 -4.11 -23.11
C GLU A 539 1.20 -3.73 -21.63
N SER A 540 0.28 -2.80 -21.41
CA SER A 540 -0.14 -2.36 -20.09
C SER A 540 -1.65 -2.21 -20.02
N LEU A 541 -2.17 -2.36 -18.79
CA LEU A 541 -3.57 -2.15 -18.43
C LEU A 541 -3.84 -0.70 -17.96
N CYS A 542 -2.78 0.09 -17.76
CA CYS A 542 -2.87 1.55 -17.72
C CYS A 542 -2.83 2.11 -19.16
#